data_AF-A0A323TJ10-F1
#
_entry.id   AF-A0A323TJ10-F1
#
_cell.length_a   1.000
_cell.length_b   1.000
_cell.length_c   1.000
_cell.angle_alpha   90.00
_cell.angle_beta   90.00
_cell.angle_gamma   90.00
#
_symmetry.space_group_name_H-M   'P 1'
#
loop_
_entity.id
_entity.type
_entity.pdbx_description
1 polymer ?
#
loop_
_entity_poly.entity_id
_entity_poly.type
_entity_poly.pdbx_seq_one_letter_code
_entity_poly.pdbx_strand_id
1 'polypeptide(L)'
;MTKEVNYKIIILNDKSYEISPILASQKIDPTDFKRGSKVLKKLINLGVITYKDLPSNLNKLLKIDGAGEKVVSYIFDRLIILDKNLIRNSYTYHGSNYKELEAFRNWIVARAHLEPSKLDTRYIQLEELKFLSYLQDEDISLKSLGQTIGVSSEQARQILIKGRIKVKLNTIKFFPRLADKFQRLSEIRMGNIEFCKDSLVIYILYLSFNNLSRK
;
A
#
# COMPACT_ATOMS: atom_id res chain seq x y z
N MET A 1 17.28 -12.93 -15.71
CA MET A 1 17.70 -11.52 -15.91
C MET A 1 17.08 -10.67 -14.82
N THR A 2 17.87 -10.27 -13.83
CA THR A 2 17.48 -9.27 -12.84
C THR A 2 17.38 -7.92 -13.54
N LYS A 3 16.18 -7.33 -13.61
CA LYS A 3 16.02 -5.94 -14.08
C LYS A 3 16.75 -5.06 -13.07
N GLU A 4 17.83 -4.38 -13.49
CA GLU A 4 18.46 -3.36 -12.65
C GLU A 4 17.42 -2.32 -12.24
N VAL A 5 17.17 -2.24 -10.94
CA VAL A 5 16.24 -1.27 -10.40
C VAL A 5 16.98 0.06 -10.32
N ASN A 6 16.66 0.97 -11.24
CA ASN A 6 17.42 2.19 -11.47
C ASN A 6 16.92 3.31 -10.53
N TYR A 7 17.44 3.33 -9.31
CA TYR A 7 17.17 4.37 -8.32
C TYR A 7 17.98 5.64 -8.61
N LYS A 8 17.47 6.79 -8.16
CA LYS A 8 18.15 8.08 -8.29
C LYS A 8 18.16 8.82 -6.96
N ILE A 9 19.35 9.12 -6.44
CA ILE A 9 19.49 9.95 -5.24
C ILE A 9 19.62 11.42 -5.66
N ILE A 10 18.79 12.28 -5.08
CA ILE A 10 18.87 13.74 -5.17
C ILE A 10 19.30 14.32 -3.83
N ILE A 11 20.12 15.37 -3.88
CA ILE A 11 20.75 15.99 -2.70
C ILE A 11 20.53 17.51 -2.76
N LEU A 12 20.13 18.10 -1.63
CA LEU A 12 20.02 19.54 -1.43
C LEU A 12 20.40 19.89 0.02
N ASN A 13 21.42 20.73 0.20
CA ASN A 13 21.88 21.23 1.51
C ASN A 13 21.96 20.10 2.57
N ASP A 14 22.77 19.09 2.26
CA ASP A 14 23.02 17.88 3.08
C ASP A 14 21.82 16.94 3.29
N LYS A 15 20.62 17.30 2.81
CA LYS A 15 19.48 16.39 2.74
C LYS A 15 19.57 15.56 1.48
N SER A 16 19.43 14.24 1.62
CA SER A 16 19.32 13.32 0.49
C SER A 16 17.93 12.68 0.45
N TYR A 17 17.46 12.37 -0.75
CA TYR A 17 16.23 11.62 -0.97
C TYR A 17 16.40 10.68 -2.16
N GLU A 18 16.03 9.42 -1.97
CA GLU A 18 16.03 8.41 -3.03
C GLU A 18 14.68 8.41 -3.75
N ILE A 19 14.71 8.80 -5.03
CA ILE A 19 13.53 8.81 -5.89
C ILE A 19 13.23 7.39 -6.35
N SER A 20 11.96 6.99 -6.26
CA SER A 20 11.51 5.68 -6.75
C SER A 20 11.76 5.51 -8.27
N PRO A 21 11.96 4.27 -8.74
CA PRO A 21 12.10 4.00 -10.17
C PRO A 21 10.89 4.46 -11.00
N ILE A 22 9.71 4.47 -10.38
CA ILE A 22 8.45 4.92 -11.00
C ILE A 22 8.57 6.39 -11.35
N LEU A 23 8.86 7.26 -10.37
CA LEU A 23 9.01 8.69 -10.63
C LEU A 23 10.23 8.96 -11.52
N ALA A 24 11.37 8.31 -11.29
CA ALA A 24 12.59 8.52 -12.07
C ALA A 24 12.36 8.36 -13.59
N SER A 25 11.50 7.41 -13.98
CA SER A 25 11.17 7.14 -15.39
C SER A 25 10.15 8.11 -16.02
N GLN A 26 9.48 8.95 -15.23
CA GLN A 26 8.46 9.87 -15.73
C GLN A 26 9.11 11.12 -16.36
N LYS A 27 8.44 11.67 -17.37
CA LYS A 27 8.78 12.98 -17.93
C LYS A 27 8.51 14.07 -16.89
N ILE A 28 9.37 15.07 -16.84
CA ILE A 28 9.16 16.23 -15.98
C ILE A 28 7.96 17.02 -16.50
N ASP A 29 6.95 17.22 -15.65
CA ASP A 29 5.83 18.12 -15.91
C ASP A 29 6.03 19.42 -15.11
N PRO A 30 6.38 20.55 -15.76
CA PRO A 30 6.54 21.82 -15.07
C PRO A 30 5.27 22.33 -14.36
N THR A 31 4.08 21.85 -14.75
CA THR A 31 2.81 22.26 -14.13
C THR A 31 2.66 21.75 -12.70
N ASP A 32 3.35 20.66 -12.34
CA ASP A 32 3.40 20.13 -10.98
C ASP A 32 4.14 21.07 -9.99
N PHE A 33 4.85 22.07 -10.51
CA PHE A 33 5.76 22.95 -9.78
C PHE A 33 5.41 24.42 -9.96
N LYS A 34 4.34 24.90 -9.32
CA LYS A 34 3.85 26.29 -9.45
C LYS A 34 4.95 27.35 -9.34
N ARG A 35 5.87 27.22 -8.36
CA ARG A 35 6.97 28.17 -8.13
C ARG A 35 8.27 27.84 -8.90
N GLY A 36 8.42 26.61 -9.40
CA GLY A 36 9.61 26.12 -10.10
C GLY A 36 9.46 25.97 -11.61
N SER A 37 8.27 26.20 -12.15
CA SER A 37 7.91 25.88 -13.53
C SER A 37 8.83 26.52 -14.57
N LYS A 38 9.25 27.78 -14.38
CA LYS A 38 10.20 28.45 -15.30
C LYS A 38 11.56 27.78 -15.32
N VAL A 39 12.09 27.40 -14.15
CA VAL A 39 13.39 26.70 -14.02
C VAL A 39 13.31 25.32 -14.68
N LEU A 40 12.24 24.57 -14.43
CA LEU A 40 12.04 23.25 -15.03
C LEU A 40 11.87 23.31 -16.56
N LYS A 41 11.15 24.31 -17.09
CA LYS A 41 11.05 24.51 -18.54
C LYS A 41 12.42 24.80 -19.17
N LYS A 42 13.26 25.62 -18.53
CA LYS A 42 14.64 25.85 -19.00
C LYS A 42 15.47 24.55 -18.98
N LEU A 43 15.35 23.73 -17.93
CA LEU A 43 16.01 22.42 -17.86
C LEU A 43 15.58 21.48 -18.99
N ILE A 44 14.28 21.42 -19.28
CA ILE A 44 13.74 20.62 -20.38
C ILE A 44 14.34 21.07 -21.72
N ASN A 45 14.44 22.39 -21.94
CA ASN A 45 15.08 22.95 -23.13
C ASN A 45 16.60 22.62 -23.22
N LEU A 46 17.24 22.34 -22.07
CA LEU A 46 18.63 21.88 -21.98
C LEU A 46 18.78 20.34 -22.08
N GLY A 47 17.70 19.63 -22.40
CA GLY A 47 17.71 18.17 -22.61
C GLY A 47 17.43 17.34 -21.35
N VAL A 48 17.04 17.95 -20.23
CA VAL A 48 16.60 17.21 -19.03
C VAL A 48 15.12 16.85 -19.18
N ILE A 49 14.85 15.65 -19.70
CA ILE A 49 13.49 15.24 -20.09
C ILE A 49 12.76 14.52 -18.95
N THR A 50 13.47 13.65 -18.21
CA THR A 50 12.92 12.82 -17.14
C THR A 50 13.45 13.20 -15.77
N TYR A 51 12.78 12.76 -14.70
CA TYR A 51 13.27 13.00 -13.34
C TYR A 51 14.62 12.31 -13.05
N LYS A 52 14.94 11.22 -13.76
CA LYS A 52 16.27 10.58 -13.70
C LYS A 52 17.40 11.49 -14.21
N ASP A 53 17.09 12.34 -15.18
CA ASP A 53 18.05 13.24 -15.83
C ASP A 53 18.42 14.45 -14.96
N LEU A 54 17.67 14.69 -13.86
CA LEU A 54 18.00 15.74 -12.91
C LEU A 54 19.41 15.53 -12.32
N PRO A 55 20.16 16.62 -12.05
CA PRO A 55 21.44 16.51 -11.39
C PRO A 55 21.26 15.90 -10.00
N SER A 56 22.12 14.95 -9.61
CA SER A 56 22.04 14.35 -8.27
C SER A 56 22.25 15.37 -7.15
N ASN A 57 22.93 16.49 -7.41
CA ASN A 57 23.01 17.62 -6.50
C ASN A 57 22.20 18.80 -7.07
N LEU A 58 21.08 19.12 -6.44
CA LEU A 58 20.16 20.16 -6.89
C LEU A 58 20.69 21.58 -6.66
N ASN A 59 21.75 21.78 -5.87
CA ASN A 59 22.43 23.09 -5.80
C ASN A 59 23.00 23.50 -7.16
N LYS A 60 23.23 22.56 -8.09
CA LYS A 60 23.59 22.89 -9.48
C LYS A 60 22.51 23.70 -10.20
N LEU A 61 21.25 23.63 -9.77
CA LEU A 61 20.15 24.40 -10.36
C LEU A 61 20.27 25.90 -10.07
N LEU A 62 20.98 26.31 -9.03
CA LEU A 62 21.21 27.73 -8.70
C LEU A 62 21.95 28.50 -9.80
N LYS A 63 22.62 27.78 -10.72
CA LYS A 63 23.28 28.35 -11.90
C LYS A 63 22.30 28.75 -13.01
N ILE A 64 21.03 28.38 -12.91
CA ILE A 64 20.01 28.69 -13.91
C ILE A 64 19.38 30.03 -13.54
N ASP A 65 19.32 30.94 -14.51
CA ASP A 65 18.68 32.24 -14.31
C ASP A 65 17.22 32.08 -13.81
N GLY A 66 16.90 32.75 -12.71
CA GLY A 66 15.62 32.66 -11.99
C GLY A 66 15.51 31.53 -10.96
N ALA A 67 16.54 30.70 -10.77
CA ALA A 67 16.56 29.62 -9.79
C ALA A 67 17.20 30.06 -8.46
N GLY A 68 16.47 30.86 -7.67
CA GLY A 68 16.89 31.18 -6.29
C GLY A 68 16.76 29.99 -5.33
N GLU A 69 17.43 30.05 -4.18
CA GLU A 69 17.43 28.98 -3.17
C GLU A 69 16.02 28.52 -2.77
N LYS A 70 15.10 29.47 -2.57
CA LYS A 70 13.69 29.16 -2.22
C LYS A 70 12.99 28.36 -3.32
N VAL A 71 13.32 28.61 -4.59
CA VAL A 71 12.75 27.89 -5.73
C VAL A 71 13.33 26.48 -5.81
N VAL A 72 14.64 26.33 -5.63
CA VAL A 72 15.30 25.02 -5.63
C VAL A 72 14.82 24.15 -4.47
N SER A 73 14.70 24.73 -3.27
CA SER A 73 14.11 24.04 -2.11
C SER A 73 12.68 23.60 -2.36
N TYR A 74 11.86 24.47 -2.96
CA TYR A 74 10.50 24.11 -3.33
C TYR A 74 10.45 22.94 -4.34
N ILE A 75 11.34 22.92 -5.33
CA ILE A 75 11.43 21.80 -6.29
C ILE A 75 11.79 20.51 -5.56
N PHE A 76 12.79 20.52 -4.66
CA PHE A 76 13.17 19.36 -3.87
C PHE A 76 12.01 18.83 -3.03
N ASP A 77 11.35 19.68 -2.24
CA ASP A 77 10.22 19.29 -1.40
C ASP A 77 9.05 18.75 -2.24
N ARG A 78 8.80 19.36 -3.40
CA ARG A 78 7.72 18.95 -4.30
C ARG A 78 8.01 17.59 -4.96
N LEU A 79 9.26 17.31 -5.33
CA LEU A 79 9.68 15.99 -5.83
C LEU A 79 9.39 14.89 -4.80
N ILE A 80 9.73 15.12 -3.53
CA ILE A 80 9.44 14.18 -2.44
C ILE A 80 7.94 13.90 -2.33
N ILE A 81 7.11 14.94 -2.42
CA ILE A 81 5.65 14.80 -2.35
C ILE A 81 5.11 14.02 -3.55
N LEU A 82 5.58 14.35 -4.76
CA LEU A 82 5.18 13.66 -5.99
C LEU A 82 5.53 12.17 -5.93
N ASP A 83 6.76 11.85 -5.52
CA ASP A 83 7.22 10.46 -5.42
C ASP A 83 6.40 9.66 -4.40
N LYS A 84 6.20 10.23 -3.20
CA LYS A 84 5.35 9.63 -2.17
C LYS A 84 3.93 9.39 -2.65
N ASN A 85 3.36 10.33 -3.41
CA ASN A 85 2.02 10.19 -3.98
C ASN A 85 1.98 9.13 -5.08
N LEU A 86 2.99 9.04 -5.95
CA LEU A 86 3.09 8.01 -6.96
C LEU A 86 3.24 6.63 -6.34
N ILE A 87 4.11 6.48 -5.35
CA ILE A 87 4.27 5.25 -4.58
C ILE A 87 2.93 4.88 -3.93
N ARG A 88 2.27 5.84 -3.24
CA ARG A 88 0.96 5.62 -2.62
C ARG A 88 -0.09 5.19 -3.64
N ASN A 89 -0.13 5.84 -4.80
CA ASN A 89 -1.05 5.52 -5.88
C ASN A 89 -0.73 4.17 -6.52
N SER A 90 0.55 3.80 -6.61
CA SER A 90 0.95 2.47 -7.09
C SER A 90 0.48 1.36 -6.15
N TYR A 91 0.39 1.65 -4.85
CA TYR A 91 -0.16 0.72 -3.87
C TYR A 91 -1.70 0.66 -3.86
N THR A 92 -2.40 1.69 -4.33
CA THR A 92 -3.87 1.74 -4.32
C THR A 92 -4.50 1.41 -5.67
N TYR A 93 -3.76 1.59 -6.76
CA TYR A 93 -4.23 1.35 -8.11
C TYR A 93 -3.82 -0.04 -8.59
N HIS A 94 -4.74 -0.99 -8.41
CA HIS A 94 -4.53 -2.38 -8.84
C HIS A 94 -5.01 -2.64 -10.27
N GLY A 95 -5.43 -1.61 -11.01
CA GLY A 95 -6.00 -1.74 -12.35
C GLY A 95 -7.44 -2.25 -12.35
N SER A 96 -7.68 -3.52 -11.98
CA SER A 96 -9.02 -4.14 -11.97
C SER A 96 -9.45 -4.58 -10.57
N ASN A 97 -10.75 -4.86 -10.37
CA ASN A 97 -11.28 -5.44 -9.13
C ASN A 97 -10.62 -6.80 -8.82
N TYR A 98 -10.37 -7.60 -9.86
CA TYR A 98 -9.73 -8.91 -9.71
C TYR A 98 -8.29 -8.78 -9.22
N LYS A 99 -7.51 -7.89 -9.84
CA LYS A 99 -6.12 -7.64 -9.45
C LYS A 99 -6.02 -7.05 -8.04
N GLU A 100 -6.99 -6.23 -7.62
CA GLU A 100 -7.06 -5.73 -6.24
C GLU A 100 -7.35 -6.85 -5.23
N LEU A 101 -8.27 -7.76 -5.57
CA LEU A 101 -8.55 -8.95 -4.76
C LEU A 101 -7.34 -9.86 -4.65
N GLU A 102 -6.62 -10.07 -5.76
CA GLU A 102 -5.38 -10.84 -5.79
C GLU A 102 -4.29 -10.17 -4.96
N ALA A 103 -4.09 -8.85 -5.09
CA ALA A 103 -3.15 -8.10 -4.28
C ALA A 103 -3.52 -8.14 -2.78
N PHE A 104 -4.81 -8.09 -2.45
CA PHE A 104 -5.29 -8.22 -1.07
C PHE A 104 -5.05 -9.61 -0.50
N ARG A 105 -5.31 -10.66 -1.29
CA ARG A 105 -4.99 -12.05 -0.93
C ARG A 105 -3.50 -12.20 -0.68
N ASN A 106 -2.67 -11.70 -1.59
CA ASN A 106 -1.22 -11.73 -1.42
C ASN A 106 -0.79 -10.90 -0.21
N TRP A 107 -1.49 -9.84 0.16
CA TRP A 107 -1.19 -9.10 1.38
C TRP A 107 -1.53 -9.87 2.67
N ILE A 108 -2.61 -10.65 2.67
CA ILE A 108 -2.97 -11.53 3.80
C ILE A 108 -2.01 -12.73 3.88
N VAL A 109 -1.69 -13.35 2.75
CA VAL A 109 -1.02 -14.66 2.65
C VAL A 109 0.50 -14.54 2.47
N ALA A 110 0.98 -13.55 1.71
CA ALA A 110 2.37 -13.43 1.28
C ALA A 110 3.16 -12.36 2.07
N ARG A 111 4.44 -12.68 2.27
CA ARG A 111 5.42 -11.90 3.07
C ARG A 111 6.02 -10.68 2.34
N ALA A 112 5.60 -10.35 1.13
CA ALA A 112 6.21 -9.30 0.33
C ALA A 112 5.14 -8.32 -0.18
N HIS A 113 5.58 -7.10 -0.55
CA HIS A 113 4.85 -5.97 -1.17
C HIS A 113 4.36 -4.84 -0.24
N LEU A 114 4.10 -5.08 1.05
CA LEU A 114 3.74 -4.00 2.00
C LEU A 114 4.36 -4.23 3.40
N GLU A 115 5.69 -4.27 3.48
CA GLU A 115 6.41 -4.58 4.74
C GLU A 115 5.98 -3.77 5.99
N PRO A 116 5.56 -2.48 5.91
CA PRO A 116 5.06 -1.77 7.10
C PRO A 116 3.67 -2.25 7.59
N SER A 117 2.86 -2.87 6.73
CA SER A 117 1.47 -3.24 7.03
C SER A 117 1.26 -4.73 7.27
N LYS A 118 2.31 -5.54 7.29
CA LYS A 118 2.23 -6.99 7.48
C LYS A 118 1.38 -7.38 8.69
N LEU A 119 0.39 -8.25 8.48
CA LEU A 119 -0.44 -8.76 9.57
C LEU A 119 0.37 -9.68 10.49
N ASP A 120 0.00 -9.71 11.77
CA ASP A 120 0.58 -10.67 12.72
C ASP A 120 0.27 -12.10 12.24
N THR A 121 1.27 -12.96 12.16
CA THR A 121 1.07 -14.36 11.75
C THR A 121 0.12 -15.10 12.68
N ARG A 122 0.14 -14.80 13.99
CA ARG A 122 -0.80 -15.37 14.95
C ARG A 122 -2.22 -14.91 14.69
N TYR A 123 -2.41 -13.67 14.22
CA TYR A 123 -3.74 -13.19 13.84
C TYR A 123 -4.31 -13.98 12.64
N ILE A 124 -3.48 -14.24 11.63
CA ILE A 124 -3.89 -15.04 10.47
C ILE A 124 -4.29 -16.44 10.90
N GLN A 125 -3.48 -17.10 11.73
CA GLN A 125 -3.78 -18.43 12.28
C GLN A 125 -5.11 -18.46 13.05
N LEU A 126 -5.37 -17.45 13.89
CA LEU A 126 -6.63 -17.37 14.65
C LEU A 126 -7.86 -17.20 13.75
N GLU A 127 -7.78 -16.35 12.72
CA GLU A 127 -8.88 -16.16 11.76
C GLU A 127 -9.09 -17.41 10.89
N GLU A 128 -8.03 -18.14 10.55
CA GLU A 128 -8.10 -19.42 9.84
C GLU A 128 -8.79 -20.49 10.69
N LEU A 129 -8.42 -20.65 11.96
CA LEU A 129 -9.09 -21.59 12.88
C LEU A 129 -10.57 -21.27 13.05
N LYS A 130 -10.93 -19.99 13.19
CA LYS A 130 -12.32 -19.54 13.23
C LYS A 130 -13.08 -19.90 11.96
N PHE A 131 -12.45 -19.74 10.80
CA PHE A 131 -13.05 -20.08 9.52
C PHE A 131 -13.25 -21.59 9.36
N LEU A 132 -12.26 -22.41 9.73
CA LEU A 132 -12.37 -23.87 9.68
C LEU A 132 -13.48 -24.40 10.61
N SER A 133 -13.58 -23.85 11.83
CA SER A 133 -14.64 -24.23 12.78
C SER A 133 -16.02 -23.87 12.21
N TYR A 134 -16.16 -22.69 11.60
CA TYR A 134 -17.37 -22.29 10.90
C TYR A 134 -17.75 -23.25 9.75
N LEU A 135 -16.79 -23.72 8.95
CA LEU A 135 -17.05 -24.70 7.89
C LEU A 135 -17.49 -26.07 8.41
N GLN A 136 -17.21 -26.36 9.68
CA GLN A 136 -17.59 -27.60 10.36
C GLN A 136 -18.88 -27.44 11.18
N ASP A 137 -19.55 -26.28 11.09
CA ASP A 137 -20.69 -25.92 11.94
C ASP A 137 -20.35 -25.99 13.46
N GLU A 138 -19.09 -25.72 13.82
CA GLU A 138 -18.60 -25.71 15.20
C GLU A 138 -18.32 -24.28 15.71
N ASP A 139 -18.70 -24.03 16.97
CA ASP A 139 -18.36 -22.80 17.69
C ASP A 139 -17.02 -22.93 18.42
N ILE A 140 -16.00 -22.20 17.96
CA ILE A 140 -14.69 -22.18 18.62
C ILE A 140 -14.57 -21.06 19.66
N SER A 141 -14.36 -21.44 20.91
CA SER A 141 -14.16 -20.48 22.01
C SER A 141 -12.80 -19.80 21.96
N LEU A 142 -12.69 -18.58 22.52
CA LEU A 142 -11.41 -17.88 22.70
C LEU A 142 -10.39 -18.69 23.52
N LYS A 143 -10.86 -19.51 24.45
CA LYS A 143 -10.00 -20.40 25.25
C LYS A 143 -9.37 -21.48 24.36
N SER A 144 -10.18 -22.14 23.52
CA SER A 144 -9.70 -23.14 22.55
C SER A 144 -8.72 -22.51 21.55
N LEU A 145 -9.10 -21.37 20.97
CA LEU A 145 -8.22 -20.60 20.08
C LEU A 145 -6.86 -20.28 20.72
N GLY A 146 -6.87 -19.77 21.96
CA GLY A 146 -5.64 -19.45 22.69
C GLY A 146 -4.78 -20.69 22.93
N GLN A 147 -5.39 -21.80 23.37
CA GLN A 147 -4.69 -23.07 23.59
C GLN A 147 -4.02 -23.58 22.30
N THR A 148 -4.71 -23.55 21.16
CA THR A 148 -4.19 -24.03 19.87
C THR A 148 -2.94 -23.27 19.42
N ILE A 149 -2.84 -21.96 19.69
CA ILE A 149 -1.67 -21.14 19.31
C ILE A 149 -0.70 -20.87 20.47
N GLY A 150 -0.89 -21.52 21.62
CA GLY A 150 0.00 -21.39 22.79
C GLY A 150 -0.05 -20.03 23.50
N VAL A 151 -1.22 -19.39 23.60
CA VAL A 151 -1.42 -18.11 24.32
C VAL A 151 -2.65 -18.15 25.23
N SER A 152 -2.78 -17.19 26.14
CA SER A 152 -4.00 -17.08 26.97
C SER A 152 -5.21 -16.61 26.14
N SER A 153 -6.43 -16.88 26.63
CA SER A 153 -7.66 -16.41 25.98
C SER A 153 -7.70 -14.89 25.78
N GLU A 154 -7.23 -14.12 26.76
CA GLU A 154 -7.15 -12.65 26.64
C GLU A 154 -6.10 -12.23 25.62
N GLN A 155 -4.94 -12.91 25.56
CA GLN A 155 -3.94 -12.63 24.52
C GLN A 155 -4.49 -12.93 23.12
N ALA A 156 -5.20 -14.05 22.92
CA ALA A 156 -5.87 -14.37 21.66
C ALA A 156 -6.89 -13.28 21.28
N ARG A 157 -7.69 -12.80 22.25
CA ARG A 157 -8.62 -11.67 22.05
C ARG A 157 -7.89 -10.41 21.58
N GLN A 158 -6.80 -10.04 22.22
CA GLN A 158 -6.01 -8.85 21.88
C GLN A 158 -5.38 -8.96 20.49
N ILE A 159 -4.87 -10.13 20.11
CA ILE A 159 -4.34 -10.39 18.76
C ILE A 159 -5.44 -10.19 17.71
N LEU A 160 -6.63 -10.76 17.94
CA LEU A 160 -7.78 -10.59 17.05
C LEU A 160 -8.20 -9.12 16.91
N ILE A 161 -8.30 -8.37 18.01
CA ILE A 161 -8.68 -6.95 17.99
C ILE A 161 -7.65 -6.14 17.19
N LYS A 162 -6.36 -6.26 17.52
CA LYS A 162 -5.28 -5.52 16.85
C LYS A 162 -5.21 -5.87 15.36
N GLY A 163 -5.36 -7.16 15.03
CA GLY A 163 -5.41 -7.64 13.65
C GLY A 163 -6.57 -7.03 12.87
N ARG A 164 -7.80 -7.06 13.40
CA ARG A 164 -8.98 -6.46 12.77
C ARG A 164 -8.83 -4.96 12.53
N ILE A 165 -8.31 -4.22 13.50
CA ILE A 165 -8.01 -2.78 13.33
C ILE A 165 -7.02 -2.57 12.19
N LYS A 166 -5.93 -3.36 12.16
CA LYS A 166 -4.90 -3.28 11.12
C LYS A 166 -5.45 -3.64 9.75
N VAL A 167 -6.29 -4.68 9.65
CA VAL A 167 -7.01 -5.06 8.43
C VAL A 167 -7.89 -3.91 7.95
N LYS A 168 -8.73 -3.36 8.82
CA LYS A 168 -9.62 -2.24 8.46
C LYS A 168 -8.85 -1.04 7.92
N LEU A 169 -7.84 -0.58 8.65
CA LEU A 169 -7.05 0.60 8.28
C LEU A 169 -6.29 0.40 6.96
N ASN A 170 -5.66 -0.77 6.78
CA ASN A 170 -4.88 -1.04 5.57
C ASN A 170 -5.76 -1.38 4.37
N THR A 171 -6.92 -2.00 4.56
CA THR A 171 -7.90 -2.21 3.48
C THR A 171 -8.39 -0.87 2.94
N ILE A 172 -8.81 0.04 3.80
CA ILE A 172 -9.23 1.38 3.39
C ILE A 172 -8.07 2.12 2.69
N LYS A 173 -6.84 1.97 3.21
CA LYS A 173 -5.68 2.70 2.71
C LYS A 173 -5.14 2.18 1.38
N PHE A 174 -5.08 0.86 1.19
CA PHE A 174 -4.39 0.23 0.07
C PHE A 174 -5.33 -0.51 -0.89
N PHE A 175 -6.56 -0.79 -0.46
CA PHE A 175 -7.55 -1.57 -1.21
C PHE A 175 -8.93 -0.90 -1.19
N PRO A 176 -9.03 0.37 -1.65
CA PRO A 176 -10.22 1.19 -1.47
C PRO A 176 -11.44 0.66 -2.23
N ARG A 177 -11.29 -0.02 -3.38
CA ARG A 177 -12.44 -0.59 -4.11
C ARG A 177 -12.97 -1.82 -3.39
N LEU A 178 -12.10 -2.62 -2.78
CA LEU A 178 -12.54 -3.68 -1.87
C LEU A 178 -13.29 -3.08 -0.69
N ALA A 179 -12.70 -2.09 0.00
CA ALA A 179 -13.32 -1.44 1.16
C ALA A 179 -14.75 -0.92 0.86
N ASP A 180 -14.93 -0.22 -0.26
CA ASP A 180 -16.24 0.29 -0.71
C ASP A 180 -17.23 -0.86 -0.96
N LYS A 181 -16.82 -1.93 -1.65
CA LYS A 181 -17.67 -3.11 -1.85
C LYS A 181 -18.09 -3.76 -0.55
N PHE A 182 -17.19 -3.88 0.42
CA PHE A 182 -17.51 -4.46 1.73
C PHE A 182 -18.48 -3.60 2.52
N GLN A 183 -18.30 -2.28 2.49
CA GLN A 183 -19.24 -1.36 3.13
C GLN A 183 -20.64 -1.54 2.57
N ARG A 184 -20.79 -1.57 1.24
CA ARG A 184 -22.07 -1.83 0.58
C ARG A 184 -22.65 -3.20 0.92
N LEU A 185 -21.83 -4.25 0.96
CA LEU A 185 -22.27 -5.60 1.35
C LEU A 185 -22.66 -5.70 2.84
N SER A 186 -22.10 -4.85 3.71
CA SER A 186 -22.50 -4.80 5.12
C SER A 186 -23.84 -4.07 5.33
N GLU A 187 -24.18 -3.16 4.43
CA GLU A 187 -25.44 -2.41 4.40
C GLU A 187 -26.57 -3.24 3.76
N ILE A 188 -26.26 -3.98 2.71
CA ILE A 188 -27.13 -5.00 2.13
C ILE A 188 -27.12 -6.18 3.09
N ARG A 189 -28.05 -6.23 4.06
CA ARG A 189 -28.30 -7.42 4.89
C ARG A 189 -28.45 -8.61 3.94
N MET A 190 -27.38 -9.39 3.74
CA MET A 190 -27.44 -10.62 2.97
C MET A 190 -28.34 -11.56 3.74
N GLY A 191 -29.58 -11.70 3.27
CA GLY A 191 -30.58 -12.55 3.87
C GLY A 191 -30.01 -13.94 4.08
N ASN A 192 -30.06 -14.40 5.33
CA ASN A 192 -29.80 -15.76 5.79
C ASN A 192 -28.35 -16.25 5.84
N ILE A 193 -27.35 -15.39 5.60
CA ILE A 193 -25.97 -15.71 6.02
C ILE A 193 -25.55 -14.61 6.99
N GLU A 194 -25.58 -14.90 8.30
CA GLU A 194 -24.84 -14.13 9.30
C GLU A 194 -23.34 -14.34 9.04
N PHE A 195 -22.87 -13.78 7.93
CA PHE A 195 -21.45 -13.62 7.69
C PHE A 195 -20.94 -12.82 8.87
N CYS A 196 -20.06 -13.42 9.67
CA CYS A 196 -19.46 -12.80 10.84
C CYS A 196 -19.00 -11.40 10.43
N LYS A 197 -19.79 -10.38 10.79
CA LYS A 197 -19.67 -9.00 10.27
C LYS A 197 -18.31 -8.36 10.54
N ASP A 198 -17.47 -9.07 11.30
CA ASP A 198 -16.25 -8.60 11.91
C ASP A 198 -14.97 -9.14 11.26
N SER A 199 -15.02 -10.00 10.23
CA SER A 199 -13.78 -10.52 9.63
C SER A 199 -13.78 -10.56 8.10
N LEU A 200 -13.20 -9.49 7.54
CA LEU A 200 -12.78 -9.39 6.15
C LEU A 200 -11.87 -10.56 5.71
N VAL A 201 -11.07 -11.06 6.65
CA VAL A 201 -10.15 -12.18 6.42
C VAL A 201 -10.95 -13.46 6.17
N ILE A 202 -11.97 -13.74 6.99
CA ILE A 202 -12.86 -14.90 6.81
C ILE A 202 -13.56 -14.88 5.44
N TYR A 203 -14.05 -13.73 5.00
CA TYR A 203 -14.66 -13.62 3.67
C TYR A 203 -13.70 -13.95 2.52
N ILE A 204 -12.44 -13.50 2.64
CA ILE A 204 -11.42 -13.80 1.63
C ILE A 204 -11.00 -15.25 1.66
N LEU A 205 -10.89 -15.86 2.86
CA LEU A 205 -10.66 -17.30 3.00
C LEU A 205 -11.79 -18.08 2.34
N TYR A 206 -13.05 -17.70 2.56
CA TYR A 206 -14.22 -18.28 1.91
C TYR A 206 -14.18 -18.17 0.38
N LEU A 207 -13.86 -16.99 -0.16
CA LEU A 207 -13.69 -16.84 -1.62
C LEU A 207 -12.53 -17.68 -2.15
N SER A 208 -11.50 -17.95 -1.33
CA SER A 208 -10.34 -18.76 -1.72
C SER A 208 -10.70 -20.23 -1.78
N PHE A 209 -11.47 -20.70 -0.80
CA PHE A 209 -12.01 -22.05 -0.77
C PHE A 209 -12.93 -22.33 -1.98
N ASN A 210 -13.92 -21.48 -2.24
CA ASN A 210 -14.90 -21.72 -3.31
C ASN A 210 -14.34 -21.63 -4.74
N ASN A 211 -13.26 -20.88 -4.95
CA ASN A 211 -12.60 -20.82 -6.27
C ASN A 211 -11.72 -22.05 -6.55
N LEU A 212 -11.31 -22.79 -5.51
CA LEU A 212 -10.60 -24.06 -5.67
C LEU A 212 -11.57 -25.19 -6.06
N SER A 213 -12.82 -25.16 -5.57
CA SER A 213 -13.85 -26.15 -5.89
C SER A 213 -14.45 -26.03 -7.29
N ARG A 214 -14.10 -25.00 -8.05
CA ARG A 214 -14.60 -24.73 -9.42
C ARG A 214 -13.59 -25.08 -10.52
N LYS A 215 -12.47 -25.72 -10.16
CA LYS A 215 -11.49 -26.29 -11.09
C LYS A 215 -11.53 -27.80 -10.96
#